data_AF-A0A949BJT1-F1
#
_entry.id   AF-A0A949BJT1-F1
#
_cell.length_a   1.000
_cell.length_b   1.000
_cell.length_c   1.000
_cell.angle_alpha   90.00
_cell.angle_beta   90.00
_cell.angle_gamma   90.00
#
_symmetry.space_group_name_H-M   'P 1'
#
loop_
_entity.id
_entity.type
_entity.pdbx_description
1 polymer ?
#
loop_
_entity_poly.entity_id
_entity_poly.type
_entity_poly.pdbx_seq_one_letter_code
_entity_poly.pdbx_strand_id
1 'polypeptide(L)'
;YKPVEAYPGEYILYIKAIAEESAFKCDKVREKSLEKDISEEDAIGAGINFEKDFMLFLHNIKRHIKKGEEKIVNAIIESEEKHLKQLYALQKKLKK
;
A
#
# COMPACT_ATOMS: atom_id res chain seq x y z
N TYR A 1 -14.01 -21.98 0.92
CA TYR A 1 -12.98 -22.35 -0.07
C TYR A 1 -11.62 -22.12 0.58
N LYS A 2 -10.78 -23.17 0.71
CA LYS A 2 -9.35 -23.01 0.96
C LYS A 2 -8.69 -23.13 -0.42
N PRO A 3 -7.82 -22.19 -0.83
CA PRO A 3 -7.04 -22.39 -2.05
C PRO A 3 -6.29 -23.73 -1.94
N VAL A 4 -6.27 -24.49 -3.03
CA VAL A 4 -5.44 -25.70 -3.09
C VAL A 4 -4.00 -25.21 -3.12
N GLU A 5 -3.28 -25.42 -2.01
CA GLU A 5 -1.86 -25.14 -1.93
C GLU A 5 -1.10 -26.37 -2.46
N ALA A 6 -0.13 -26.15 -3.35
CA ALA A 6 0.83 -27.16 -3.79
C ALA A 6 1.80 -27.54 -2.65
N TYR A 7 2.08 -26.59 -1.75
CA TYR A 7 2.84 -26.82 -0.51
C TYR A 7 2.42 -25.83 0.59
N PRO A 8 2.58 -26.18 1.88
CA PRO A 8 2.14 -25.33 2.99
C PRO A 8 2.69 -23.91 2.89
N GLY A 9 1.80 -22.91 2.85
CA GLY A 9 2.17 -21.50 2.82
C GLY A 9 2.43 -20.89 1.44
N GLU A 10 2.27 -21.65 0.34
CA GLU A 10 2.36 -21.15 -1.03
C GLU A 10 1.42 -19.96 -1.27
N TYR A 11 0.18 -20.04 -0.78
CA TYR A 11 -0.80 -18.96 -0.97
C TYR A 11 -0.35 -17.66 -0.27
N ILE A 12 0.26 -17.77 0.90
CA ILE A 12 0.82 -16.61 1.62
C ILE A 12 2.00 -16.02 0.85
N LEU A 13 2.90 -16.87 0.32
CA LEU A 13 4.03 -16.44 -0.50
C LEU A 13 3.55 -15.74 -1.78
N TYR A 14 2.50 -16.24 -2.42
CA TYR A 14 1.88 -15.62 -3.59
C TYR A 14 1.31 -14.22 -3.28
N ILE A 15 0.52 -14.08 -2.20
CA ILE A 15 -0.01 -12.78 -1.78
C ILE A 15 1.11 -11.81 -1.41
N LYS A 16 2.17 -12.31 -0.75
CA LYS A 16 3.35 -11.52 -0.41
C LYS A 16 4.07 -11.02 -1.66
N ALA A 17 4.31 -11.87 -2.65
CA ALA A 17 4.95 -11.48 -3.91
C ALA A 17 4.14 -10.39 -4.64
N ILE A 18 2.81 -10.52 -4.67
CA ILE A 18 1.94 -9.48 -5.24
C ILE A 18 2.04 -8.18 -4.45
N ALA A 19 2.04 -8.23 -3.11
CA ALA A 19 2.19 -7.03 -2.29
C ALA A 19 3.53 -6.32 -2.54
N GLU A 20 4.61 -7.10 -2.63
CA GLU A 20 5.96 -6.62 -2.91
C GLU A 20 6.07 -5.96 -4.30
N GLU A 21 5.46 -6.55 -5.33
CA GLU A 21 5.48 -6.01 -6.68
C GLU A 21 4.54 -4.82 -6.90
N SER A 22 3.42 -4.74 -6.17
CA SER A 22 2.37 -3.74 -6.42
C SER A 22 2.37 -2.58 -5.44
N ALA A 23 2.45 -2.82 -4.13
CA ALA A 23 2.33 -1.77 -3.11
C ALA A 23 3.70 -1.34 -2.56
N PHE A 24 4.66 -2.26 -2.47
CA PHE A 24 5.97 -1.98 -1.86
C PHE A 24 7.07 -1.66 -2.87
N LYS A 25 6.72 -1.56 -4.15
CA LYS A 25 7.62 -1.14 -5.22
C LYS A 25 7.82 0.39 -5.21
N CYS A 26 8.36 0.88 -4.10
CA CYS A 26 8.66 2.29 -3.88
C CYS A 26 10.04 2.65 -4.47
N ASP A 27 10.28 2.32 -5.74
CA ASP A 27 11.62 2.38 -6.36
C ASP A 27 12.22 3.78 -6.33
N LYS A 28 11.45 4.82 -6.68
CA LYS A 28 11.96 6.21 -6.74
C LYS A 28 12.33 6.80 -5.37
N VAL A 29 11.60 6.43 -4.33
CA VAL A 29 11.81 6.96 -2.97
C VAL A 29 12.96 6.22 -2.31
N ARG A 30 13.07 4.92 -2.60
CA ARG A 30 14.18 4.08 -2.15
C ARG A 30 15.48 4.48 -2.85
N GLU A 31 15.45 4.76 -4.16
CA GLU A 31 16.57 5.34 -4.91
C GLU A 31 17.00 6.70 -4.34
N LYS A 32 16.07 7.66 -4.19
CA LYS A 32 16.40 8.97 -3.59
C LYS A 32 16.83 8.88 -2.12
N SER A 33 16.31 7.92 -1.35
CA SER A 33 16.75 7.70 0.06
C SER A 33 18.19 7.23 0.12
N LEU A 34 18.63 6.42 -0.85
CA LEU A 34 20.02 5.97 -0.95
C LEU A 34 20.96 7.14 -1.32
N GLU A 35 20.45 8.12 -2.06
CA GLU A 35 21.15 9.36 -2.42
C GLU A 35 21.16 10.41 -1.29
N LYS A 36 20.48 10.16 -0.15
CA LYS A 36 20.39 11.04 1.03
C LYS A 36 19.77 12.43 0.82
N ASP A 37 19.26 12.72 -0.37
CA ASP A 37 18.61 13.99 -0.71
C ASP A 37 17.10 13.79 -0.94
N ILE A 38 16.34 13.64 0.16
CA ILE A 38 14.88 13.65 0.11
C ILE A 38 14.36 14.97 0.69
N SER A 39 13.67 15.75 -0.14
CA SER A 39 12.91 16.90 0.35
C SER A 39 11.61 16.48 1.04
N GLU A 40 11.03 17.37 1.85
CA GLU A 40 9.73 17.11 2.48
C GLU A 40 8.62 16.88 1.43
N GLU A 41 8.69 17.56 0.28
CA GLU A 41 7.77 17.36 -0.85
C GLU A 41 7.93 15.98 -1.49
N ASP A 42 9.18 15.51 -1.66
CA ASP A 42 9.47 14.17 -2.16
C ASP A 42 8.94 13.10 -1.18
N ALA A 43 9.15 13.28 0.12
CA ALA A 43 8.66 12.37 1.16
C ALA A 43 7.13 12.32 1.23
N ILE A 44 6.45 13.46 1.10
CA ILE A 44 4.98 13.49 1.09
C ILE A 44 4.44 12.91 -0.22
N GLY A 45 5.09 13.18 -1.35
CA GLY A 45 4.76 12.57 -2.64
C GLY A 45 4.90 11.05 -2.61
N ALA A 46 5.97 10.56 -1.99
CA ALA A 46 6.20 9.15 -1.72
C ALA A 46 5.05 8.51 -0.93
N GLY A 47 4.69 9.11 0.20
CA GLY A 47 3.59 8.63 1.04
C GLY A 47 2.27 8.58 0.28
N ILE A 48 1.94 9.64 -0.47
CA ILE A 48 0.68 9.69 -1.24
C ILE A 48 0.61 8.56 -2.28
N ASN A 49 1.73 8.27 -2.97
CA ASN A 49 1.77 7.19 -3.95
C ASN A 49 1.65 5.83 -3.26
N PHE A 50 2.40 5.62 -2.18
CA PHE A 50 2.34 4.39 -1.39
C PHE A 50 0.90 4.09 -0.91
N GLU A 51 0.21 5.06 -0.30
CA GLU A 51 -1.15 4.80 0.20
C GLU A 51 -2.13 4.45 -0.93
N LYS A 52 -1.99 5.07 -2.10
CA LYS A 52 -2.82 4.74 -3.27
C LYS A 52 -2.54 3.33 -3.78
N ASP A 53 -1.27 2.97 -3.90
CA ASP A 53 -0.86 1.65 -4.39
C ASP A 53 -1.27 0.55 -3.40
N PHE A 54 -1.16 0.84 -2.10
CA PHE A 54 -1.62 -0.07 -1.06
C PHE A 54 -3.14 -0.22 -1.03
N MET A 55 -3.90 0.86 -1.19
CA MET A 55 -5.37 0.76 -1.37
C MET A 55 -5.75 -0.07 -2.59
N LEU A 56 -5.06 0.10 -3.73
CA LEU A 56 -5.29 -0.70 -4.93
C LEU A 56 -4.99 -2.19 -4.67
N PHE A 57 -3.90 -2.49 -3.97
CA PHE A 57 -3.59 -3.84 -3.50
C PHE A 57 -4.70 -4.41 -2.61
N LEU A 58 -5.18 -3.66 -1.62
CA LEU A 58 -6.27 -4.07 -0.72
C LEU A 58 -7.56 -4.37 -1.50
N HIS A 59 -7.92 -3.54 -2.49
CA HIS A 59 -9.06 -3.79 -3.37
C HIS A 59 -8.90 -5.05 -4.20
N ASN A 60 -7.69 -5.34 -4.69
CA ASN A 60 -7.40 -6.56 -5.43
C ASN A 60 -7.53 -7.80 -4.55
N ILE A 61 -6.89 -7.83 -3.37
CA ILE A 61 -6.95 -9.00 -2.48
C ILE A 61 -8.33 -9.22 -1.88
N LYS A 62 -9.15 -8.16 -1.74
CA LYS A 62 -10.53 -8.28 -1.24
C LYS A 62 -11.36 -9.29 -2.04
N ARG A 63 -11.10 -9.41 -3.35
CA ARG A 63 -11.77 -10.40 -4.23
C ARG A 63 -11.37 -11.85 -3.94
N HIS A 64 -10.26 -12.06 -3.25
CA HIS A 64 -9.70 -13.37 -2.93
C HIS A 64 -9.94 -13.78 -1.46
N ILE A 65 -10.50 -12.87 -0.65
CA ILE A 65 -10.82 -13.12 0.76
C ILE A 65 -12.20 -13.76 0.88
N LYS A 66 -12.41 -14.59 1.90
CA LYS A 66 -13.70 -15.23 2.14
C LYS A 66 -14.76 -14.18 2.47
N LYS A 67 -15.96 -14.37 1.92
CA LYS A 67 -17.15 -13.60 2.31
C LYS A 67 -17.30 -13.61 3.83
N GLY A 68 -17.27 -12.43 4.45
CA GLY A 68 -17.33 -12.22 5.91
C GLY A 68 -16.05 -11.65 6.53
N GLU A 69 -14.87 -11.98 5.96
CA GLU A 69 -13.56 -11.47 6.44
C GLU A 69 -13.19 -10.13 5.79
N GLU A 70 -13.93 -9.71 4.75
CA GLU A 70 -13.75 -8.43 4.05
C GLU A 70 -13.84 -7.20 4.96
N LYS A 71 -14.47 -7.31 6.14
CA LYS A 71 -14.60 -6.22 7.11
C LYS A 71 -13.23 -5.69 7.56
N ILE A 72 -12.26 -6.58 7.73
CA ILE A 72 -10.90 -6.18 8.14
C ILE A 72 -10.24 -5.36 7.02
N VAL A 73 -10.35 -5.82 5.77
CA VAL A 73 -9.80 -5.09 4.63
C VAL A 73 -10.48 -3.74 4.44
N ASN A 74 -11.80 -3.66 4.62
CA ASN A 74 -12.51 -2.38 4.56
C ASN A 74 -12.03 -1.41 5.64
N ALA A 75 -11.81 -1.89 6.87
CA ALA A 75 -11.29 -1.05 7.95
C ALA A 75 -9.88 -0.51 7.66
N ILE A 76 -9.02 -1.31 6.99
CA ILE A 76 -7.70 -0.85 6.56
C ILE A 76 -7.84 0.21 5.46
N ILE A 77 -8.68 -0.03 4.44
CA ILE A 77 -8.94 0.93 3.36
C ILE A 77 -9.43 2.27 3.93
N GLU A 78 -10.36 2.26 4.90
CA GLU A 78 -10.85 3.46 5.58
C GLU A 78 -9.74 4.20 6.36
N SER A 79 -8.72 3.49 6.85
CA SER A 79 -7.55 4.11 7.48
C SER A 79 -6.66 4.81 6.44
N GLU A 80 -6.37 4.17 5.32
CA GLU A 80 -5.53 4.76 4.28
C GLU A 80 -6.18 5.98 3.61
N GLU A 81 -7.50 6.01 3.50
CA GLU A 81 -8.22 7.21 3.08
C GLU A 81 -8.00 8.40 4.03
N LYS A 82 -7.87 8.15 5.34
CA LYS A 82 -7.56 9.19 6.33
C LYS A 82 -6.12 9.64 6.19
N HIS A 83 -5.17 8.72 6.00
CA HIS A 83 -3.77 9.05 5.77
C HIS A 83 -3.62 9.93 4.51
N LEU A 84 -4.28 9.59 3.41
CA LEU A 84 -4.29 10.42 2.19
C LEU A 84 -4.80 11.84 2.45
N LYS A 85 -5.90 11.99 3.20
CA LYS A 85 -6.42 13.33 3.56
C LYS A 85 -5.39 14.14 4.36
N GLN A 86 -4.69 13.50 5.28
CA GLN A 86 -3.63 14.13 6.09
C GLN A 86 -2.43 14.53 5.22
N LEU A 87 -1.95 13.63 4.36
CA LEU A 87 -0.84 13.88 3.45
C LEU A 87 -1.14 15.01 2.46
N TYR A 88 -2.34 15.05 1.89
CA TYR A 88 -2.77 16.16 1.04
C TYR A 88 -2.87 17.49 1.81
N ALA A 89 -3.28 17.46 3.08
CA ALA A 89 -3.29 18.65 3.91
C ALA A 89 -1.86 19.15 4.21
N LEU A 90 -0.91 18.23 4.45
CA LEU A 90 0.51 18.55 4.63
C LEU A 90 1.12 19.12 3.34
N GLN A 91 0.87 18.49 2.20
CA GLN A 91 1.35 18.97 0.90
C GLN A 91 0.87 20.40 0.59
N LYS A 92 -0.37 20.73 0.95
CA LYS A 92 -0.92 22.09 0.78
C LYS A 92 -0.26 23.12 1.69
N LYS A 93 0.20 22.72 2.88
CA LYS A 93 0.90 23.60 3.81
C LYS A 93 2.32 23.92 3.35
N LEU A 94 3.02 22.98 2.72
CA LEU A 94 4.37 23.20 2.18
C LEU A 94 4.39 24.10 0.95
N LYS A 95 3.32 24.09 0.15
CA LYS A 95 3.19 24.96 -1.04
C LYS A 95 2.78 26.41 -0.72
N LYS A 96 2.59 26.74 0.56
CA LYS A 96 2.14 28.05 1.04
C LYS A 96 3.32 28.81 1.64
#